data_AF-A0A2X3F0H3-F1
#
_entry.id   AF-A0A2X3F0H3-F1
#
_cell.length_a   1.000
_cell.length_b   1.000
_cell.length_c   1.000
_cell.angle_alpha   90.00
_cell.angle_beta   90.00
_cell.angle_gamma   90.00
#
_symmetry.space_group_name_H-M   'P 1'
#
loop_
_entity.id
_entity.type
_entity.pdbx_description
1 polymer ?
#
loop_
_entity_poly.entity_id
_entity_poly.type
_entity_poly.pdbx_seq_one_letter_code
_entity_poly.pdbx_strand_id
1 'polypeptide(L)'
;MSVIIALAALALLMLAAYRGYSVILFAPIAALGAVLLTDPGAVGPAFTGLFMEKMVGFVKLYFPVFLLGAVFGKLIELSGFSRSIVAAAIRILGRRHAIPVIVLVCALLTYGGVSLFVVAFAVYPFAAELFRQSGIPKRLIPATVALGAFSFTMDALPGTPQIQNIIPTSFFGTNAWAAPWLGLIGSLFIIIFGFAVAGASAPQSAGPRRRLWDRPAK
;
A
#
# COMPACT_ATOMS: atom_id res chain seq x y z
N MET A 1 30.99 -13.29 1.80
CA MET A 1 30.67 -13.54 0.38
C MET A 1 29.16 -13.47 0.12
N SER A 2 28.34 -14.26 0.81
CA SER A 2 26.87 -14.35 0.61
C SER A 2 26.12 -13.02 0.78
N VAL A 3 26.48 -12.21 1.77
CA VAL A 3 25.85 -10.89 2.00
C VAL A 3 26.07 -9.93 0.81
N ILE A 4 27.28 -9.92 0.24
CA ILE A 4 27.61 -9.07 -0.91
C ILE A 4 26.82 -9.50 -2.14
N ILE A 5 26.69 -10.81 -2.36
CA ILE A 5 25.89 -11.38 -3.46
C ILE A 5 24.42 -11.00 -3.29
N ALA A 6 23.87 -11.10 -2.08
CA ALA A 6 22.50 -10.69 -1.80
C ALA A 6 22.26 -9.19 -2.05
N LEU A 7 23.20 -8.34 -1.63
CA LEU A 7 23.14 -6.89 -1.89
C LEU A 7 23.23 -6.58 -3.40
N ALA A 8 24.08 -7.29 -4.14
CA ALA A 8 24.19 -7.13 -5.59
C ALA A 8 22.90 -7.57 -6.31
N ALA A 9 22.28 -8.68 -5.90
CA ALA A 9 21.00 -9.13 -6.43
C ALA A 9 19.87 -8.14 -6.12
N LEU A 10 19.84 -7.57 -4.91
CA LEU A 10 18.90 -6.51 -4.56
C LEU A 10 19.11 -5.25 -5.42
N ALA A 11 20.36 -4.81 -5.61
CA ALA A 11 20.68 -3.67 -6.45
C ALA A 11 20.26 -3.89 -7.92
N LEU A 12 20.47 -5.10 -8.45
CA LEU A 12 20.01 -5.50 -9.78
C LEU A 12 18.48 -5.42 -9.89
N LEU A 13 17.76 -5.96 -8.89
CA LEU A 13 16.30 -5.91 -8.84
C LEU A 13 15.77 -4.47 -8.80
N MET A 14 16.37 -3.62 -7.97
CA MET A 14 16.02 -2.21 -7.88
C MET A 14 16.26 -1.49 -9.22
N LEU A 15 17.40 -1.72 -9.86
CA LEU A 15 17.72 -1.14 -11.17
C LEU A 15 16.70 -1.57 -12.23
N ALA A 16 16.33 -2.84 -12.26
CA ALA A 16 15.32 -3.37 -13.17
C ALA A 16 13.94 -2.72 -12.91
N ALA A 17 13.54 -2.61 -11.64
CA ALA A 17 12.28 -1.97 -11.24
C ALA A 17 12.22 -0.49 -11.66
N TYR A 18 13.29 0.28 -11.46
CA TYR A 18 13.36 1.68 -11.88
C TYR A 18 13.36 1.86 -13.41
N ARG A 19 13.85 0.87 -14.16
CA ARG A 19 13.75 0.86 -15.63
C ARG A 19 12.39 0.40 -16.16
N GLY A 20 11.43 0.11 -15.29
CA GLY A 20 10.08 -0.29 -15.67
C GLY A 20 9.94 -1.74 -16.08
N TYR A 21 10.94 -2.59 -15.80
CA TYR A 21 10.78 -4.02 -15.98
C TYR A 21 9.82 -4.61 -14.93
N SER A 22 9.12 -5.69 -15.30
CA SER A 22 8.20 -6.36 -14.39
C SER A 22 8.93 -6.92 -13.17
N VAL A 23 8.60 -6.40 -11.99
CA VAL A 23 9.16 -6.87 -10.71
C VAL A 23 8.79 -8.34 -10.48
N ILE A 24 7.62 -8.78 -10.93
CA ILE A 24 7.17 -10.18 -10.83
C ILE A 24 8.13 -11.12 -11.56
N LEU A 25 8.67 -10.68 -12.70
CA LEU A 25 9.62 -11.47 -13.49
C LEU A 25 11.05 -11.35 -12.92
N PHE A 26 11.49 -10.14 -12.58
CA PHE A 26 12.89 -9.90 -12.21
C PHE A 26 13.20 -10.27 -10.76
N ALA A 27 12.23 -10.28 -9.85
CA ALA A 27 12.44 -10.71 -8.46
C ALA A 27 12.95 -12.16 -8.36
N PRO A 28 12.29 -13.17 -8.97
CA PRO A 28 12.82 -14.53 -8.95
C PRO A 28 14.13 -14.65 -9.72
N ILE A 29 14.32 -13.93 -10.83
CA ILE A 29 15.58 -13.97 -11.58
C ILE A 29 16.76 -13.47 -10.72
N ALA A 30 16.58 -12.34 -10.04
CA ALA A 30 17.61 -11.78 -9.16
C ALA A 30 17.89 -12.70 -7.95
N ALA A 31 16.84 -13.24 -7.33
CA ALA A 31 16.96 -14.15 -6.20
C ALA A 31 17.66 -15.47 -6.60
N LEU A 32 17.27 -16.09 -7.71
CA LEU A 32 17.91 -17.30 -8.22
C LEU A 32 19.33 -17.05 -8.72
N GLY A 33 19.60 -15.86 -9.28
CA GLY A 33 20.95 -15.42 -9.61
C GLY A 33 21.85 -15.34 -8.37
N ALA A 34 21.32 -14.87 -7.24
CA ALA A 34 22.04 -14.89 -5.97
C ALA A 34 22.33 -16.34 -5.52
N VAL A 35 21.31 -17.21 -5.58
CA VAL A 35 21.46 -18.64 -5.23
C VAL A 35 22.51 -19.30 -6.12
N LEU A 36 22.49 -19.05 -7.44
CA LEU A 36 23.45 -19.60 -8.39
C LEU A 36 24.90 -19.24 -8.03
N LEU A 37 25.14 -18.02 -7.55
CA LEU A 37 26.47 -17.55 -7.16
C LEU A 37 26.92 -18.07 -5.78
N THR A 38 26.01 -18.56 -4.94
CA THR A 38 26.32 -19.12 -3.62
C THR A 38 26.35 -20.64 -3.59
N ASP A 39 25.37 -21.28 -4.22
CA ASP A 39 25.21 -22.74 -4.32
C ASP A 39 24.44 -23.06 -5.62
N PRO A 40 25.15 -23.33 -6.72
CA PRO A 40 24.54 -23.67 -8.01
C PRO A 40 23.58 -24.86 -7.96
N GLY A 41 23.84 -25.84 -7.09
CA GLY A 41 23.01 -27.05 -6.97
C GLY A 41 21.65 -26.77 -6.35
N ALA A 42 21.54 -25.70 -5.55
CA ALA A 42 20.32 -25.32 -4.85
C ALA A 42 19.35 -24.48 -5.69
N VAL A 43 19.70 -24.06 -6.92
CA VAL A 43 18.84 -23.18 -7.73
C VAL A 43 17.47 -23.80 -8.02
N GLY A 44 17.44 -25.06 -8.46
CA GLY A 44 16.20 -25.80 -8.72
C GLY A 44 15.34 -25.96 -7.46
N PRO A 45 15.89 -26.53 -6.37
CA PRO A 45 15.21 -26.65 -5.08
C PRO A 45 14.74 -25.32 -4.49
N ALA A 46 15.53 -24.25 -4.60
CA ALA A 46 15.15 -22.92 -4.11
C ALA A 46 13.98 -22.34 -4.93
N PHE A 47 13.93 -22.59 -6.24
CA PHE A 47 12.80 -22.16 -7.05
C PHE A 47 11.52 -22.91 -6.67
N THR A 48 11.55 -24.24 -6.64
CA THR A 48 10.34 -25.06 -6.45
C THR A 48 9.91 -25.17 -4.99
N GLY A 49 10.85 -25.35 -4.06
CA GLY A 49 10.56 -25.59 -2.65
C GLY A 49 10.49 -24.32 -1.79
N LEU A 50 11.14 -23.23 -2.19
CA LEU A 50 11.09 -21.97 -1.43
C LEU A 50 10.24 -20.92 -2.14
N PHE A 51 10.60 -20.51 -3.35
CA PHE A 51 9.90 -19.42 -4.04
C PHE A 51 8.47 -19.80 -4.40
N MET A 52 8.27 -20.93 -5.09
CA MET A 52 6.95 -21.35 -5.55
C MET A 52 5.98 -21.64 -4.41
N GLU A 53 6.42 -22.28 -3.32
CA GLU A 53 5.56 -22.51 -2.15
C GLU A 53 5.09 -21.18 -1.53
N LYS A 54 6.00 -20.22 -1.32
CA LYS A 54 5.65 -18.90 -0.78
C LYS A 54 4.75 -18.11 -1.73
N MET A 55 5.01 -18.20 -3.04
CA MET A 55 4.17 -17.56 -4.07
C MET A 55 2.76 -18.13 -4.06
N VAL A 56 2.60 -19.45 -4.06
CA VAL A 56 1.28 -20.11 -4.01
C VAL A 56 0.55 -19.76 -2.71
N GLY A 57 1.26 -19.76 -1.57
CA GLY A 57 0.69 -19.32 -0.30
C GLY A 57 0.15 -17.89 -0.36
N PHE A 58 0.92 -16.96 -0.95
CA PHE A 58 0.48 -15.58 -1.15
C PHE A 58 -0.75 -15.50 -2.05
N VAL A 59 -0.73 -16.16 -3.22
CA VAL A 59 -1.87 -16.14 -4.16
C VAL A 59 -3.12 -16.72 -3.49
N LYS A 60 -3.00 -17.87 -2.82
CA LYS A 60 -4.13 -18.51 -2.12
C LYS A 60 -4.77 -17.58 -1.09
N LEU A 61 -3.96 -16.83 -0.34
CA LEU A 61 -4.45 -15.95 0.72
C LEU A 61 -5.05 -14.65 0.18
N TYR A 62 -4.42 -14.03 -0.83
CA TYR A 62 -4.78 -12.65 -1.23
C TYR A 62 -5.58 -12.56 -2.53
N PHE A 63 -5.55 -13.58 -3.40
CA PHE A 63 -6.23 -13.53 -4.69
C PHE A 63 -7.74 -13.27 -4.58
N PRO A 64 -8.52 -13.95 -3.70
CA PRO A 64 -9.95 -13.70 -3.61
C PRO A 64 -10.26 -12.24 -3.27
N VAL A 65 -9.47 -11.65 -2.37
CA VAL A 65 -9.71 -10.28 -1.92
C VAL A 65 -9.28 -9.26 -2.97
N PHE A 66 -8.19 -9.50 -3.70
CA PHE A 66 -7.82 -8.67 -4.84
C PHE A 66 -8.84 -8.72 -5.97
N LEU A 67 -9.35 -9.91 -6.28
CA LEU A 67 -10.40 -10.09 -7.28
C LEU A 67 -11.67 -9.33 -6.87
N LEU A 68 -12.16 -9.55 -5.64
CA LEU A 68 -13.35 -8.85 -5.13
C LEU A 68 -13.14 -7.34 -5.03
N GLY A 69 -11.96 -6.87 -4.61
CA GLY A 69 -11.61 -5.46 -4.58
C GLY A 69 -11.60 -4.82 -5.97
N ALA A 70 -11.04 -5.50 -6.98
CA ALA A 70 -11.05 -5.06 -8.37
C ALA A 70 -12.48 -5.01 -8.95
N VAL A 71 -13.29 -6.05 -8.70
CA VAL A 71 -14.70 -6.11 -9.13
C VAL A 71 -15.51 -5.01 -8.45
N PHE A 72 -15.39 -4.85 -7.13
CA PHE A 72 -16.04 -3.79 -6.37
C PHE A 72 -15.66 -2.41 -6.93
N GLY A 73 -14.37 -2.18 -7.18
CA GLY A 73 -13.91 -0.93 -7.76
C GLY A 73 -14.52 -0.63 -9.12
N LYS A 74 -14.65 -1.65 -9.98
CA LYS A 74 -15.31 -1.50 -11.28
C LYS A 74 -16.82 -1.29 -11.16
N LEU A 75 -17.49 -2.00 -10.25
CA LEU A 75 -18.93 -1.83 -10.02
C LEU A 75 -19.27 -0.44 -9.47
N ILE A 76 -18.44 0.10 -8.56
CA ILE A 76 -18.60 1.46 -8.04
C ILE A 76 -18.37 2.52 -9.12
N GLU A 77 -17.40 2.28 -10.03
CA GLU A 77 -17.18 3.12 -11.20
C GLU A 77 -18.40 3.12 -12.15
N LEU A 78 -18.96 1.94 -12.43
CA LEU A 78 -20.07 1.77 -13.39
C LEU A 78 -21.45 2.14 -12.84
N SER A 79 -21.71 1.90 -11.56
CA SER A 79 -23.05 2.07 -10.97
C SER A 79 -23.43 3.52 -10.69
N GLY A 80 -22.46 4.45 -10.64
CA GLY A 80 -22.73 5.86 -10.32
C GLY A 80 -23.19 6.15 -8.88
N PHE A 81 -23.48 5.12 -8.06
CA PHE A 81 -23.85 5.24 -6.64
C PHE A 81 -22.78 5.90 -5.79
N SER A 82 -21.52 5.82 -6.25
CA SER A 82 -20.37 6.52 -5.67
C SER A 82 -20.68 8.00 -5.42
N ARG A 83 -21.40 8.65 -6.35
CA ARG A 83 -21.76 10.06 -6.24
C ARG A 83 -22.60 10.37 -5.02
N SER A 84 -23.59 9.53 -4.72
CA SER A 84 -24.57 9.73 -3.65
C SER A 84 -23.94 9.53 -2.28
N ILE A 85 -23.14 8.46 -2.11
CA ILE A 85 -22.44 8.16 -0.86
C ILE A 85 -21.43 9.26 -0.54
N VAL A 86 -20.65 9.68 -1.54
CA VAL A 86 -19.67 10.75 -1.38
C VAL A 86 -20.35 12.10 -1.13
N ALA A 87 -21.47 12.40 -1.80
CA ALA A 87 -22.22 13.64 -1.55
C ALA A 87 -22.76 13.69 -0.11
N ALA A 88 -23.22 12.56 0.43
CA ALA A 88 -23.63 12.46 1.83
C ALA A 88 -22.44 12.66 2.78
N ALA A 89 -21.31 12.00 2.52
CA ALA A 89 -20.08 12.17 3.30
C ALA A 89 -19.58 13.63 3.28
N ILE A 90 -19.64 14.30 2.13
CA ILE A 90 -19.26 15.72 2.00
C ILE A 90 -20.22 16.64 2.77
N ARG A 91 -21.53 16.33 2.82
CA ARG A 91 -22.47 17.13 3.62
C ARG A 91 -22.18 17.06 5.11
N ILE A 92 -21.78 15.89 5.59
CA ILE A 92 -21.52 15.65 7.02
C ILE A 92 -20.13 16.15 7.42
N LEU A 93 -19.10 15.82 6.65
CA LEU A 93 -17.70 16.11 7.00
C LEU A 93 -17.14 17.37 6.33
N GLY A 94 -17.78 17.89 5.28
CA GLY A 94 -17.30 19.05 4.53
C GLY A 94 -16.17 18.71 3.54
N ARG A 95 -16.12 19.44 2.41
CA ARG A 95 -15.13 19.24 1.34
C ARG A 95 -13.67 19.40 1.80
N ARG A 96 -13.43 20.19 2.84
CA ARG A 96 -12.09 20.47 3.37
C ARG A 96 -11.42 19.24 4.01
N HIS A 97 -12.19 18.24 4.42
CA HIS A 97 -11.67 17.09 5.18
C HIS A 97 -11.48 15.82 4.32
N ALA A 98 -11.55 15.91 2.99
CA ALA A 98 -11.45 14.75 2.11
C ALA A 98 -10.16 13.92 2.31
N ILE A 99 -9.00 14.56 2.47
CA ILE A 99 -7.72 13.87 2.73
C ILE A 99 -7.74 13.19 4.12
N PRO A 100 -7.99 13.90 5.24
CA PRO A 100 -8.10 13.26 6.56
C PRO A 100 -9.08 12.09 6.64
N VAL A 101 -10.23 12.19 5.96
CA VAL A 101 -11.24 11.14 5.97
C VAL A 101 -10.72 9.86 5.32
N ILE A 102 -10.04 9.96 4.18
CA ILE A 102 -9.47 8.77 3.52
C ILE A 102 -8.36 8.17 4.38
N VAL A 103 -7.48 9.01 4.95
CA VAL A 103 -6.42 8.54 5.87
C VAL A 103 -7.03 7.76 7.03
N LEU A 104 -8.08 8.30 7.65
CA LEU A 104 -8.76 7.66 8.78
C LEU A 104 -9.44 6.34 8.39
N VAL A 105 -10.12 6.30 7.24
CA VAL A 105 -10.74 5.06 6.73
C VAL A 105 -9.69 3.98 6.49
N CYS A 106 -8.58 4.34 5.82
CA CYS A 106 -7.46 3.42 5.62
C CYS A 106 -6.89 2.93 6.96
N ALA A 107 -6.71 3.84 7.92
CA ALA A 107 -6.16 3.52 9.23
C ALA A 107 -7.07 2.58 10.02
N LEU A 108 -8.38 2.81 10.01
CA LEU A 108 -9.36 1.94 10.66
C LEU A 108 -9.37 0.54 10.04
N LEU A 109 -9.35 0.44 8.71
CA LEU A 109 -9.34 -0.86 8.03
C LEU A 109 -8.06 -1.64 8.30
N THR A 110 -6.90 -0.98 8.19
CA THR A 110 -5.60 -1.60 8.45
C THR A 110 -5.43 -1.96 9.93
N TYR A 111 -5.85 -1.10 10.86
CA TYR A 111 -5.83 -1.43 12.28
C TYR A 111 -6.79 -2.57 12.62
N GLY A 112 -7.95 -2.63 11.93
CA GLY A 112 -8.90 -3.75 12.00
C GLY A 112 -8.40 -5.07 11.40
N GLY A 113 -7.16 -5.14 10.93
CA GLY A 113 -6.54 -6.36 10.41
C GLY A 113 -6.81 -6.63 8.94
N VAL A 114 -7.43 -5.68 8.22
CA VAL A 114 -7.52 -5.76 6.77
C VAL A 114 -6.12 -5.56 6.19
N SER A 115 -5.72 -6.45 5.27
CA SER A 115 -4.41 -6.36 4.63
C SER A 115 -4.25 -5.03 3.89
N LEU A 116 -3.09 -4.42 4.04
CA LEU A 116 -2.68 -3.17 3.37
C LEU A 116 -2.95 -3.22 1.86
N PHE A 117 -2.63 -4.36 1.24
CA PHE A 117 -2.83 -4.58 -0.19
C PHE A 117 -4.32 -4.54 -0.57
N VAL A 118 -5.19 -5.04 0.29
CA VAL A 118 -6.65 -5.02 0.12
C VAL A 118 -7.19 -3.62 0.28
N VAL A 119 -6.74 -2.91 1.31
CA VAL A 119 -7.20 -1.53 1.60
C VAL A 119 -6.94 -0.61 0.41
N ALA A 120 -5.80 -0.73 -0.26
CA ALA A 120 -5.49 0.08 -1.43
C ALA A 120 -6.55 -0.05 -2.54
N PHE A 121 -6.99 -1.28 -2.85
CA PHE A 121 -8.00 -1.53 -3.88
C PHE A 121 -9.41 -1.19 -3.42
N ALA A 122 -9.75 -1.50 -2.16
CA ALA A 122 -11.08 -1.24 -1.62
C ALA A 122 -11.36 0.26 -1.47
N VAL A 123 -10.36 1.04 -1.07
CA VAL A 123 -10.51 2.48 -0.79
C VAL A 123 -10.33 3.33 -2.04
N TYR A 124 -9.59 2.87 -3.05
CA TYR A 124 -9.34 3.66 -4.27
C TYR A 124 -10.62 4.22 -4.95
N PRO A 125 -11.69 3.45 -5.18
CA PRO A 125 -12.92 3.95 -5.82
C PRO A 125 -13.58 5.06 -5.01
N PHE A 126 -13.60 4.90 -3.68
CA PHE A 126 -14.13 5.89 -2.75
C PHE A 126 -13.29 7.17 -2.75
N ALA A 127 -11.96 7.02 -2.65
CA ALA A 127 -11.01 8.12 -2.68
C ALA A 127 -11.08 8.91 -3.99
N ALA A 128 -11.17 8.21 -5.12
CA ALA A 128 -11.32 8.81 -6.43
C ALA A 128 -12.59 9.66 -6.50
N GLU A 129 -13.73 9.12 -6.10
CA GLU A 129 -14.97 9.90 -6.17
C GLU A 129 -14.97 11.09 -5.19
N LEU A 130 -14.45 10.91 -3.96
CA LEU A 130 -14.35 11.98 -2.96
C LEU A 130 -13.44 13.12 -3.40
N PHE A 131 -12.29 12.81 -4.02
CA PHE A 131 -11.39 13.83 -4.55
C PHE A 131 -12.00 14.54 -5.76
N ARG A 132 -12.71 13.82 -6.62
CA ARG A 132 -13.39 14.39 -7.79
C ARG A 132 -14.43 15.42 -7.38
N GLN A 133 -15.26 15.12 -6.38
CA GLN A 133 -16.27 16.04 -5.87
C GLN A 133 -15.71 17.19 -5.03
N SER A 134 -14.56 16.97 -4.40
CA SER A 134 -13.88 17.99 -3.59
C SER A 134 -12.93 18.88 -4.40
N GLY A 135 -12.77 18.63 -5.70
CA GLY A 135 -11.88 19.40 -6.58
C GLY A 135 -10.39 19.12 -6.35
N ILE A 136 -10.05 17.99 -5.72
CA ILE A 136 -8.67 17.59 -5.40
C ILE A 136 -8.11 16.77 -6.58
N PRO A 137 -6.84 16.98 -6.98
CA PRO A 137 -6.27 16.25 -8.11
C PRO A 137 -6.06 14.77 -7.80
N LYS A 138 -6.48 13.90 -8.74
CA LYS A 138 -6.39 12.41 -8.67
C LYS A 138 -5.00 11.88 -8.29
N ARG A 139 -3.92 12.58 -8.68
CA ARG A 139 -2.52 12.19 -8.37
C ARG A 139 -2.20 12.14 -6.87
N LEU A 140 -3.00 12.77 -6.02
CA LEU A 140 -2.79 12.75 -4.56
C LEU A 140 -3.39 11.51 -3.89
N ILE A 141 -4.25 10.74 -4.58
CA ILE A 141 -4.90 9.55 -4.02
C ILE A 141 -3.86 8.52 -3.55
N PRO A 142 -2.84 8.13 -4.35
CA PRO A 142 -1.85 7.16 -3.88
C PRO A 142 -1.12 7.64 -2.63
N ALA A 143 -0.79 8.93 -2.54
CA ALA A 143 -0.12 9.50 -1.36
C ALA A 143 -1.03 9.49 -0.13
N THR A 144 -2.33 9.81 -0.27
CA THR A 144 -3.29 9.78 0.84
C THR A 144 -3.56 8.35 1.32
N VAL A 145 -3.72 7.40 0.40
CA VAL A 145 -3.87 5.98 0.73
C VAL A 145 -2.59 5.45 1.37
N ALA A 146 -1.41 5.82 0.87
CA ALA A 146 -0.13 5.43 1.47
C ALA A 146 0.06 5.98 2.87
N LEU A 147 -0.33 7.23 3.11
CA LEU A 147 -0.31 7.79 4.47
C LEU A 147 -1.25 7.01 5.39
N GLY A 148 -2.47 6.68 4.98
CA GLY A 148 -3.42 5.98 5.86
C GLY A 148 -3.19 4.48 6.02
N ALA A 149 -2.70 3.80 4.97
CA ALA A 149 -2.58 2.34 4.94
C ALA A 149 -1.13 1.86 5.00
N PHE A 150 -0.19 2.49 4.28
CA PHE A 150 1.19 2.03 4.13
C PHE A 150 2.20 2.83 4.99
N SER A 151 1.78 3.35 6.14
CA SER A 151 2.67 4.12 7.02
C SER A 151 2.48 3.80 8.50
N PHE A 152 1.88 4.69 9.30
CA PHE A 152 1.81 4.56 10.75
C PHE A 152 1.07 3.28 11.19
N THR A 153 0.01 2.88 10.51
CA THR A 153 -0.71 1.62 10.83
C THR A 153 0.00 0.36 10.33
N MET A 154 0.97 0.48 9.43
CA MET A 154 1.77 -0.65 8.96
C MET A 154 2.97 -0.88 9.88
N ASP A 155 3.66 0.19 10.26
CA ASP A 155 5.01 0.11 10.81
C ASP A 155 5.13 0.53 12.28
N ALA A 156 4.27 1.43 12.76
CA ALA A 156 4.53 2.13 14.03
C ALA A 156 3.43 1.95 15.07
N LEU A 157 2.16 1.83 14.67
CA LEU A 157 1.04 1.85 15.59
C LEU A 157 1.00 0.52 16.37
N PRO A 158 1.07 0.55 17.72
CA PRO A 158 1.07 -0.68 18.51
C PRO A 158 -0.21 -1.49 18.30
N GLY A 159 -0.09 -2.81 18.30
CA GLY A 159 -1.23 -3.72 18.19
C GLY A 159 -1.76 -3.96 16.78
N THR A 160 -1.17 -3.35 15.74
CA THR A 160 -1.61 -3.54 14.35
C THR A 160 -1.40 -4.99 13.89
N PRO A 161 -2.37 -5.66 13.25
CA PRO A 161 -2.24 -7.05 12.80
C PRO A 161 -1.44 -7.23 11.50
N GLN A 162 -0.58 -6.27 11.14
CA GLN A 162 0.04 -6.22 9.83
C GLN A 162 1.26 -7.12 9.74
N ILE A 163 1.48 -7.73 8.58
CA ILE A 163 2.53 -8.73 8.32
C ILE A 163 3.91 -8.21 8.74
N GLN A 164 4.18 -6.94 8.45
CA GLN A 164 5.41 -6.22 8.77
C GLN A 164 5.65 -6.14 10.28
N ASN A 165 4.60 -5.99 11.07
CA ASN A 165 4.67 -5.93 12.53
C ASN A 165 4.69 -7.34 13.14
N ILE A 166 3.91 -8.29 12.60
CA ILE A 166 3.75 -9.63 13.18
C ILE A 166 4.95 -10.54 12.90
N ILE A 167 5.54 -10.53 11.70
CA ILE A 167 6.67 -11.43 11.38
C ILE A 167 7.81 -11.29 12.40
N PRO A 168 8.32 -10.09 12.72
CA PRO A 168 9.41 -9.93 13.68
C PRO A 168 9.10 -10.46 15.08
N THR A 169 7.84 -10.45 15.52
CA THR A 169 7.46 -10.90 16.87
C THR A 169 7.87 -12.35 17.14
N SER A 170 7.76 -13.20 16.13
CA SER A 170 8.15 -14.62 16.23
C SER A 170 9.66 -14.81 16.28
N PHE A 171 10.42 -13.93 15.62
CA PHE A 171 11.89 -13.98 15.62
C PHE A 171 12.49 -13.41 16.89
N PHE A 172 11.92 -12.33 17.43
CA PHE A 172 12.43 -11.63 18.61
C PHE A 172 11.78 -12.08 19.93
N GLY A 173 10.79 -12.99 19.89
CA GLY A 173 10.08 -13.45 21.08
C GLY A 173 9.23 -12.36 21.74
N THR A 174 8.76 -11.39 20.96
CA THR A 174 7.95 -10.26 21.43
C THR A 174 6.48 -10.45 21.02
N ASN A 175 5.64 -9.45 21.25
CA ASN A 175 4.24 -9.44 20.82
C ASN A 175 3.91 -8.15 20.05
N ALA A 176 2.73 -8.08 19.44
CA ALA A 176 2.30 -6.93 18.64
C ALA A 176 2.22 -5.60 19.43
N TRP A 177 2.26 -5.67 20.75
CA TRP A 177 2.23 -4.52 21.67
C TRP A 177 3.61 -4.18 22.25
N ALA A 178 4.68 -4.79 21.73
CA ALA A 178 6.03 -4.48 22.18
C ALA A 178 6.37 -3.00 21.96
N ALA A 179 7.03 -2.38 22.95
CA ALA A 179 7.44 -0.97 22.93
C ALA A 179 6.32 0.03 22.55
N PRO A 180 5.17 0.03 23.27
CA PRO A 180 3.98 0.77 22.86
C PRO A 180 4.20 2.29 22.84
N TRP A 181 5.05 2.81 23.74
CA TRP A 181 5.35 4.24 23.77
C TRP A 181 6.16 4.70 22.56
N LEU A 182 7.16 3.92 22.15
CA LEU A 182 7.95 4.21 20.94
C LEU A 182 7.06 4.12 19.69
N GLY A 183 6.17 3.12 19.62
CA GLY A 183 5.22 3.00 18.53
C GLY A 183 4.23 4.16 18.43
N LEU A 184 3.68 4.62 19.57
CA LEU A 184 2.79 5.79 19.60
C LEU A 184 3.50 7.08 19.17
N ILE A 185 4.73 7.31 19.64
CA ILE A 185 5.53 8.47 19.24
C ILE A 185 5.83 8.42 17.74
N GLY A 186 6.27 7.27 17.23
CA GLY A 186 6.53 7.07 15.80
C GLY A 186 5.27 7.27 14.95
N SER A 187 4.13 6.75 15.39
CA SER A 187 2.84 6.94 14.72
C SER A 187 2.45 8.40 14.65
N LEU A 188 2.56 9.13 15.77
CA LEU A 188 2.24 10.55 15.83
C LEU A 188 3.17 11.35 14.91
N PHE A 189 4.46 11.04 14.91
CA PHE A 189 5.44 11.65 14.01
C PHE A 189 5.07 11.46 12.53
N ILE A 190 4.76 10.22 12.12
CA ILE A 190 4.37 9.89 10.75
C ILE A 190 3.07 10.60 10.35
N ILE A 191 2.07 10.63 11.25
CA ILE A 191 0.80 11.31 11.00
C ILE A 191 1.02 12.81 10.78
N ILE A 192 1.73 13.48 11.71
CA ILE A 192 1.98 14.92 11.64
C ILE A 192 2.76 15.27 10.37
N PHE A 193 3.86 14.57 10.12
CA PHE A 193 4.72 14.86 8.97
C PHE A 193 4.04 14.49 7.65
N GLY A 194 3.33 13.36 7.62
CA GLY A 194 2.57 12.92 6.46
C GLY A 194 1.46 13.90 6.07
N PHE A 195 0.72 14.43 7.04
CA PHE A 195 -0.26 15.49 6.77
C PHE A 195 0.40 16.80 6.35
N ALA A 196 1.55 17.17 6.90
CA ALA A 196 2.30 18.34 6.47
C ALA A 196 2.73 18.24 4.99
N VAL A 197 3.26 17.09 4.57
CA VAL A 197 3.65 16.82 3.18
C VAL A 197 2.43 16.76 2.25
N ALA A 198 1.36 16.08 2.66
CA ALA A 198 0.13 16.01 1.89
C ALA A 198 -0.55 17.39 1.73
N GLY A 199 -0.51 18.21 2.78
CA GLY A 199 -1.01 19.59 2.79
C GLY A 199 -0.18 20.53 1.93
N ALA A 200 1.16 20.42 1.96
CA ALA A 200 2.05 21.18 1.08
C ALA A 200 1.87 20.80 -0.41
N SER A 201 1.48 19.55 -0.68
CA SER A 201 1.24 19.05 -2.03
C SER A 201 -0.16 19.38 -2.58
N ALA A 202 -1.07 19.85 -1.72
CA ALA A 202 -2.42 20.26 -2.08
C ALA A 202 -2.38 21.71 -2.62
N PRO A 203 -2.70 21.96 -3.90
CA PRO A 203 -2.71 23.33 -4.42
C PRO A 203 -3.78 24.16 -3.70
N GLN A 204 -3.38 25.27 -3.08
CA GLN A 204 -4.25 26.19 -2.34
C GLN A 204 -5.19 27.02 -3.24
N SER A 205 -5.11 26.87 -4.57
CA SER A 205 -5.96 27.57 -5.53
C SER A 205 -6.40 26.66 -6.68
N ALA A 206 -7.64 26.19 -6.65
CA ALA A 206 -8.22 25.40 -7.72
C ALA A 206 -9.00 26.29 -8.71
N GLY A 207 -8.28 26.83 -9.70
CA GLY A 207 -8.88 27.22 -10.99
C GLY A 207 -9.30 25.97 -11.81
N PRO A 208 -10.19 26.12 -12.80
CA PRO A 208 -10.89 24.99 -13.42
C PRO A 208 -9.98 24.16 -14.33
N ARG A 209 -9.38 23.07 -13.81
CA ARG A 209 -8.67 22.07 -14.64
C ARG A 209 -9.29 20.67 -14.48
N ARG A 210 -10.42 20.47 -15.16
CA ARG A 210 -11.04 19.15 -15.38
C ARG A 210 -10.13 18.13 -16.11
N ARG A 211 -9.09 18.59 -16.81
CA ARG A 211 -8.23 17.79 -17.72
C ARG A 211 -7.39 16.66 -17.09
N LEU A 212 -7.32 16.55 -15.76
CA LEU A 212 -6.51 15.52 -15.07
C LEU A 212 -7.29 14.26 -14.69
N TRP A 213 -8.63 14.29 -14.77
CA TRP A 213 -9.48 13.15 -14.40
C TRP A 213 -9.66 12.12 -15.53
N ASP A 214 -9.54 12.56 -16.78
CA ASP A 214 -9.86 11.75 -17.98
C ASP A 214 -8.69 10.91 -18.51
N ARG A 215 -7.51 10.95 -17.87
CA ARG A 215 -6.39 10.09 -18.29
C ARG A 215 -6.53 8.72 -17.62
N PRO A 216 -6.60 7.61 -18.39
CA PRO A 216 -6.52 6.27 -17.82
C PRO A 216 -5.19 6.16 -17.05
N ALA A 217 -5.23 5.51 -15.88
CA ALA A 217 -4.00 5.10 -15.23
C ALA A 217 -3.29 4.16 -16.22
N LYS A 218 -2.08 4.53 -16.64
CA LYS A 218 -1.23 3.64 -17.43
C LYS A 218 -0.85 2.42 -16.60
#